data_AF-A0A9X8QLQ2-F1
#
_entry.id   AF-A0A9X8QLQ2-F1
#
_cell.length_a   1.000
_cell.length_b   1.000
_cell.length_c   1.000
_cell.angle_alpha   90.00
_cell.angle_beta   90.00
_cell.angle_gamma   90.00
#
_symmetry.space_group_name_H-M   'P 1'
#
loop_
_entity.id
_entity.type
_entity.pdbx_description
1 polymer ?
#
loop_
_entity_poly.entity_id
_entity_poly.type
_entity_poly.pdbx_seq_one_letter_code
_entity_poly.pdbx_strand_id
1 'polypeptide(L)'
;MSATILEHVKEACIEALQCLPSGHVKQLTTKSVVDNDWFCVSNGLGAPTLSIATRAGMTNATCRAELIKLAARGEIIKMQKAASKITWWPVGLCDEIAKGYLQPHR
;
A
#
# COMPACT_ATOMS: atom_id res chain seq x y z
N MET A 1 -9.42 -16.84 -10.47
CA MET A 1 -10.26 -15.70 -10.05
C MET A 1 -9.42 -14.45 -10.24
N SER A 2 -9.95 -13.40 -10.90
CA SER A 2 -9.23 -12.13 -11.07
C SER A 2 -9.07 -11.48 -9.69
N ALA A 3 -7.84 -11.14 -9.30
CA ALA A 3 -7.59 -10.38 -8.07
C ALA A 3 -8.30 -9.01 -8.17
N THR A 4 -8.78 -8.49 -7.03
CA THR A 4 -9.42 -7.17 -7.01
C THR A 4 -8.34 -6.07 -7.08
N ILE A 5 -8.74 -4.86 -7.47
CA ILE A 5 -7.81 -3.71 -7.47
C ILE A 5 -7.18 -3.48 -6.09
N LEU A 6 -7.92 -3.76 -5.00
CA LEU A 6 -7.44 -3.65 -3.62
C LEU A 6 -6.29 -4.63 -3.35
N GLU A 7 -6.43 -5.88 -3.80
CA GLU A 7 -5.37 -6.89 -3.66
C GLU A 7 -4.09 -6.44 -4.39
N HIS A 8 -4.21 -5.86 -5.58
CA HIS A 8 -3.05 -5.30 -6.29
C HIS A 8 -2.43 -4.10 -5.58
N VAL A 9 -3.21 -3.30 -4.83
CA VAL A 9 -2.64 -2.25 -3.96
C VAL A 9 -1.86 -2.87 -2.81
N LYS A 10 -2.44 -3.89 -2.13
CA LYS A 10 -1.79 -4.59 -1.02
C LYS A 10 -0.47 -5.21 -1.45
N GLU A 11 -0.46 -5.96 -2.55
CA GLU A 11 0.75 -6.57 -3.14
C GLU A 11 1.81 -5.53 -3.47
N ALA A 12 1.43 -4.45 -4.15
CA ALA A 12 2.37 -3.40 -4.53
C ALA A 12 2.98 -2.68 -3.30
N CYS A 13 2.20 -2.52 -2.23
CA CYS A 13 2.70 -1.97 -0.97
C CYS A 13 3.62 -2.95 -0.23
N ILE A 14 3.29 -4.25 -0.22
CA ILE A 14 4.15 -5.29 0.38
C ILE A 14 5.51 -5.31 -0.31
N GLU A 15 5.56 -5.25 -1.63
CA GLU A 15 6.83 -5.17 -2.37
C GLU A 15 7.60 -3.87 -2.10
N ALA A 16 6.89 -2.74 -1.98
CA ALA A 16 7.53 -1.48 -1.60
C ALA A 16 8.16 -1.57 -0.19
N LEU A 17 7.54 -2.30 0.74
CA LEU A 17 8.09 -2.56 2.06
C LEU A 17 9.33 -3.46 2.04
N GLN A 18 9.39 -4.44 1.13
CA GLN A 18 10.57 -5.32 0.98
C GLN A 18 11.80 -4.58 0.49
N CYS A 19 11.61 -3.56 -0.37
CA CYS A 19 12.69 -2.71 -0.86
C CYS A 19 13.25 -1.76 0.22
N LEU A 20 12.70 -1.76 1.44
CA LEU A 20 13.21 -0.92 2.50
C LEU A 20 14.47 -1.52 3.15
N PRO A 21 15.42 -0.67 3.56
CA PRO A 21 16.55 -1.12 4.36
C PRO A 21 16.03 -1.82 5.62
N SER A 22 16.67 -2.93 6.00
CA SER A 22 16.27 -3.81 7.13
C SER A 22 15.99 -3.10 8.46
N GLY A 23 16.53 -1.90 8.67
CA GLY A 23 16.21 -1.03 9.82
C GLY A 23 14.77 -0.50 9.87
N HIS A 24 14.14 -0.25 8.71
CA HIS A 24 12.76 0.23 8.62
C HIS A 24 11.75 -0.92 8.81
N VAL A 25 12.10 -2.12 8.35
CA VAL A 25 11.31 -3.34 8.56
C VAL A 25 11.21 -3.69 10.05
N LYS A 26 12.32 -3.52 10.81
CA LYS A 26 12.31 -3.71 12.28
C LYS A 26 11.39 -2.73 13.01
N GLN A 27 11.24 -1.49 12.51
CA GLN A 27 10.32 -0.51 13.10
C GLN A 27 8.85 -0.91 12.92
N LEU A 28 8.49 -1.49 11.76
CA LEU A 28 7.14 -1.99 11.48
C LEU A 28 6.74 -3.18 12.37
N THR A 29 7.71 -3.92 12.90
CA THR A 29 7.45 -5.09 13.76
C THR A 29 7.47 -4.79 15.26
N THR A 30 7.86 -3.58 15.68
CA THR A 30 8.15 -3.27 17.11
C THR A 30 7.20 -2.26 17.76
N LYS A 31 6.29 -1.64 17.00
CA LYS A 31 5.29 -0.70 17.53
C LYS A 31 3.87 -1.19 17.27
N SER A 32 2.93 -0.67 18.08
CA SER A 32 1.49 -0.91 17.97
C SER A 32 1.03 -0.77 16.52
N VAL A 33 0.10 -1.63 16.10
CA VAL A 33 -0.40 -1.73 14.71
C VAL A 33 -0.85 -0.38 14.13
N VAL A 34 -1.43 0.48 14.98
CA VAL A 34 -1.88 1.84 14.60
C VAL A 34 -0.69 2.77 14.27
N ASP A 35 0.45 2.58 14.92
CA ASP A 35 1.66 3.37 14.66
C ASP A 35 2.34 2.99 13.33
N ASN A 36 2.14 1.75 12.86
CA ASN A 36 2.82 1.23 11.68
C ASN A 36 2.20 1.74 10.37
N ASP A 37 0.87 1.76 10.26
CA ASP A 37 0.18 2.39 9.13
C ASP A 37 0.47 3.90 9.10
N TRP A 38 0.46 4.56 10.27
CA TRP A 38 0.85 5.97 10.38
C TRP A 38 2.30 6.20 9.92
N PHE A 39 3.22 5.32 10.27
CA PHE A 39 4.62 5.39 9.84
C PHE A 39 4.76 5.22 8.33
N CYS A 40 4.11 4.22 7.74
CA CYS A 40 4.09 4.00 6.29
C CYS A 40 3.50 5.19 5.55
N VAL A 41 2.43 5.75 6.09
CA VAL A 41 1.78 6.93 5.54
C VAL A 41 2.68 8.16 5.60
N SER A 42 3.27 8.42 6.77
CA SER A 42 4.16 9.56 7.00
C SER A 42 5.42 9.51 6.14
N ASN A 43 5.93 8.31 5.84
CA ASN A 43 7.12 8.14 5.02
C ASN A 43 6.82 8.06 3.50
N GLY A 44 5.53 7.93 3.14
CA GLY A 44 5.08 7.80 1.75
C GLY A 44 5.40 6.45 1.13
N LEU A 45 5.33 5.38 1.93
CA LEU A 45 5.73 4.00 1.56
C LEU A 45 4.72 3.24 0.72
N GLY A 46 3.71 3.90 0.16
CA GLY A 46 2.69 3.23 -0.65
C GLY A 46 3.01 3.05 -2.11
N ALA A 47 2.09 2.36 -2.77
CA ALA A 47 2.20 2.03 -4.17
C ALA A 47 1.78 3.20 -5.08
N PRO A 48 2.57 3.55 -6.12
CA PRO A 48 2.16 4.52 -7.11
C PRO A 48 1.08 3.95 -8.04
N THR A 49 0.16 4.81 -8.51
CA THR A 49 -0.94 4.41 -9.44
C THR A 49 -0.43 3.60 -10.63
N LEU A 50 0.72 3.96 -11.20
CA LEU A 50 1.31 3.26 -12.35
C LEU A 50 1.66 1.79 -12.04
N SER A 51 2.20 1.53 -10.85
CA SER A 51 2.55 0.17 -10.43
C SER A 51 1.30 -0.68 -10.29
N ILE A 52 0.25 -0.12 -9.67
CA ILE A 52 -1.04 -0.80 -9.47
C ILE A 52 -1.72 -1.07 -10.82
N ALA A 53 -1.75 -0.08 -11.72
CA ALA A 53 -2.35 -0.20 -13.04
C ALA A 53 -1.68 -1.28 -13.89
N THR A 54 -0.35 -1.37 -13.82
CA THR A 54 0.45 -2.38 -14.53
C THR A 54 0.10 -3.79 -14.04
N ARG A 55 0.00 -4.00 -12.72
CA ARG A 55 -0.39 -5.29 -12.12
C ARG A 55 -1.80 -5.70 -12.51
N ALA A 56 -2.71 -4.74 -12.45
CA ALA A 56 -4.13 -4.98 -12.71
C ALA A 56 -4.46 -5.03 -14.21
N GLY A 57 -3.46 -4.93 -15.10
CA GLY A 57 -3.63 -4.99 -16.55
C GLY A 57 -4.54 -3.90 -17.11
N MET A 58 -4.57 -2.72 -16.49
CA MET A 58 -5.50 -1.64 -16.83
C MET A 58 -4.81 -0.31 -17.10
N THR A 59 -5.54 0.63 -17.71
CA THR A 59 -5.00 1.97 -17.95
C THR A 59 -4.84 2.74 -16.64
N ASN A 60 -3.89 3.68 -16.61
CA ASN A 60 -3.72 4.59 -15.46
C ASN A 60 -4.99 5.38 -15.11
N ALA A 61 -5.79 5.74 -16.12
CA ALA A 61 -7.05 6.47 -15.91
C ALA A 61 -8.09 5.59 -15.20
N THR A 62 -8.27 4.35 -15.68
CA THR A 62 -9.16 3.36 -15.05
C THR A 62 -8.70 3.04 -13.63
N CYS A 63 -7.41 2.76 -13.44
CA CYS A 63 -6.84 2.48 -12.12
C CYS A 63 -7.06 3.64 -11.16
N ARG A 64 -6.82 4.88 -11.60
CA ARG A 64 -7.07 6.07 -10.77
C ARG A 64 -8.53 6.20 -10.36
N ALA A 65 -9.46 5.92 -11.26
CA ALA A 65 -10.89 5.96 -10.95
C ALA A 65 -11.27 4.93 -9.88
N GLU A 66 -10.76 3.70 -10.00
CA GLU A 66 -10.99 2.65 -9.00
C GLU A 66 -10.36 2.97 -7.64
N LEU A 67 -9.14 3.51 -7.63
CA LEU A 67 -8.47 3.94 -6.39
C LEU A 67 -9.25 5.07 -5.68
N ILE A 68 -9.85 5.99 -6.43
CA ILE A 68 -10.72 7.03 -5.84
C ILE A 68 -11.96 6.40 -5.20
N LYS A 69 -12.56 5.38 -5.81
CA LYS A 69 -13.71 4.67 -5.23
C LYS A 69 -13.35 3.94 -3.94
N LEU A 70 -12.21 3.24 -3.91
CA LEU A 70 -11.70 2.59 -2.72
C LEU A 70 -11.39 3.59 -1.60
N ALA A 71 -10.82 4.74 -1.95
CA ALA A 71 -10.54 5.80 -0.98
C ALA A 71 -11.83 6.41 -0.40
N ALA A 72 -12.87 6.59 -1.22
CA ALA A 72 -14.17 7.05 -0.76
C ALA A 72 -14.87 6.06 0.20
N ARG A 73 -14.52 4.77 0.12
CA ARG A 73 -14.99 3.70 1.02
C ARG A 73 -14.13 3.56 2.28
N GLY A 74 -13.01 4.27 2.38
CA GLY A 74 -12.07 4.16 3.49
C GLY A 74 -11.20 2.90 3.44
N GLU A 75 -11.14 2.19 2.32
CA GLU A 75 -10.34 0.96 2.16
C GLU A 75 -8.86 1.28 1.92
N ILE A 76 -8.57 2.44 1.31
CA ILE A 76 -7.21 2.92 1.05
C ILE A 76 -7.08 4.41 1.38
N ILE A 77 -5.87 4.82 1.73
CA ILE A 77 -5.48 6.20 2.00
C ILE A 77 -4.65 6.72 0.83
N LYS A 78 -5.05 7.89 0.33
CA LYS A 78 -4.25 8.64 -0.64
C LYS A 78 -3.14 9.37 0.10
N MET A 79 -1.91 9.17 -0.33
CA MET A 79 -0.72 9.82 0.21
C MET A 79 -0.11 10.72 -0.85
N GLN A 80 0.37 11.89 -0.44
CA GLN A 80 0.98 12.85 -1.35
C GLN A 80 2.23 13.43 -0.68
N LYS A 81 3.41 12.94 -1.08
CA LYS A 81 4.71 13.41 -0.56
C LYS A 81 5.21 14.66 -1.29
N ALA A 82 4.78 14.85 -2.53
CA ALA A 82 5.06 16.02 -3.37
C ALA A 82 3.95 16.19 -4.41
N ALA A 83 3.85 17.37 -5.06
CA ALA A 83 2.83 17.67 -6.07
C ALA A 83 2.72 16.62 -7.19
N SER A 84 3.81 15.92 -7.51
CA SER A 84 3.90 14.91 -8.56
C SER A 84 3.94 13.44 -8.08
N LYS A 85 3.93 13.18 -6.76
CA LYS A 85 4.05 11.82 -6.20
C LYS A 85 2.86 11.49 -5.31
N ILE A 86 1.83 10.93 -5.94
CA ILE A 86 0.69 10.31 -5.25
C ILE A 86 0.97 8.82 -5.13
N THR A 87 0.87 8.31 -3.91
CA THR A 87 0.93 6.89 -3.58
C THR A 87 -0.29 6.49 -2.77
N TRP A 88 -0.59 5.20 -2.71
CA TRP A 88 -1.80 4.67 -2.07
C TRP A 88 -1.42 3.61 -1.04
N TRP A 89 -2.10 3.63 0.12
CA TRP A 89 -1.87 2.70 1.22
C TRP A 89 -3.16 2.00 1.63
N PRO A 90 -3.24 0.67 1.73
CA PRO A 90 -4.42 0.00 2.27
C PRO A 90 -4.52 0.19 3.78
N VAL A 91 -5.73 0.51 4.25
CA VAL A 91 -6.00 0.62 5.68
C VAL A 91 -5.92 -0.76 6.33
N GLY A 92 -5.16 -0.89 7.41
CA GLY A 92 -4.99 -2.17 8.12
C GLY A 92 -3.98 -3.11 7.49
N LEU A 93 -3.25 -2.71 6.43
CA LEU A 93 -2.25 -3.58 5.81
C LEU A 93 -1.18 -4.05 6.81
N CYS A 94 -0.72 -3.16 7.68
CA CYS A 94 0.25 -3.54 8.72
C CYS A 94 -0.32 -4.57 9.71
N ASP A 95 -1.63 -4.51 10.01
CA ASP A 95 -2.30 -5.49 10.87
C ASP A 95 -2.34 -6.86 10.21
N GLU A 96 -2.70 -6.90 8.92
CA GLU A 96 -2.75 -8.12 8.14
C GLU A 96 -1.38 -8.79 8.04
N ILE A 97 -0.32 -7.99 7.86
CA ILE A 97 1.07 -8.47 7.87
C ILE A 97 1.46 -8.99 9.26
N ALA A 98 1.15 -8.23 10.33
CA ALA A 98 1.49 -8.61 11.70
C ALA A 98 0.78 -9.90 12.14
N LYS A 99 -0.47 -10.11 11.71
CA LYS A 99 -1.24 -11.34 11.95
C LYS A 99 -0.83 -12.50 11.05
N GLY A 100 0.07 -12.28 10.10
CA GLY A 100 0.57 -13.29 9.17
C GLY A 100 -0.40 -13.65 8.04
N TYR A 101 -1.47 -12.87 7.84
CA TYR A 101 -2.39 -13.05 6.71
C TYR A 101 -1.74 -12.68 5.38
N LEU A 102 -0.79 -11.75 5.41
CA LEU A 102 0.03 -11.34 4.27
C LEU A 102 1.49 -11.50 4.64
N GLN A 103 2.26 -12.16 3.79
CA GLN A 103 3.69 -12.32 4.01
C GLN A 103 4.46 -11.33 3.14
N PRO A 104 5.34 -10.49 3.72
CA PRO A 104 6.40 -9.90 2.94
C PRO A 104 7.31 -11.06 2.53
N HIS A 105 7.17 -11.52 1.28
CA HIS A 105 8.07 -12.53 0.70
C HIS A 105 9.52 -12.14 1.01
N ARG A 106 10.25 -13.10 1.60
CA ARG A 106 11.66 -12.96 2.01
C ARG A 106 12.60 -13.00 0.82
#